data_AF-A0A7D5SAV9-F1
#
_entry.id   AF-A0A7D5SAV9-F1
#
_cell.length_a   1.000
_cell.length_b   1.000
_cell.length_c   1.000
_cell.angle_alpha   90.00
_cell.angle_beta   90.00
_cell.angle_gamma   90.00
#
_symmetry.space_group_name_H-M   'P 1'
#
loop_
_entity.id
_entity.type
_entity.pdbx_description
1 polymer ?
#
loop_
_entity_poly.entity_id
_entity_poly.type
_entity_poly.pdbx_seq_one_letter_code
_entity_poly.pdbx_strand_id
1 'polypeptide(L)'
;MTNSVLPENWSRNGNNITNTNTGNVGIGTTSPAAKLDVAGNVKIADGTQGEGKVLTSDANGNASWKKIKLQVPLQAMGQRFQT
;
A
#
# COMPACT_ATOMS: atom_id res chain seq x y z
N MET A 1 10.28 15.21 40.17
CA MET A 1 9.79 14.29 39.12
C MET A 1 10.25 14.87 37.79
N THR A 2 11.29 14.31 37.17
CA THR A 2 11.68 14.77 35.83
C THR A 2 10.71 14.16 34.85
N ASN A 3 9.92 15.00 34.17
CA ASN A 3 9.16 14.57 33.02
C ASN A 3 10.17 14.10 31.98
N SER A 4 10.42 12.79 31.92
CA SER A 4 11.29 12.19 30.91
C SER A 4 10.56 12.31 29.58
N VAL A 5 10.73 13.45 28.91
CA VAL A 5 10.23 13.67 27.55
C VAL A 5 11.01 12.72 26.65
N LEU A 6 10.44 11.57 26.35
CA LEU A 6 10.95 10.73 25.26
C LEU A 6 10.93 11.56 23.98
N PRO A 7 11.91 11.41 23.08
CA PRO A 7 11.89 12.14 21.82
C PRO A 7 10.56 11.92 21.10
N GLU A 8 9.94 13.01 20.63
CA GLU A 8 8.68 12.97 19.90
C GLU A 8 8.91 12.23 18.57
N ASN A 9 8.66 10.92 18.57
CA ASN A 9 8.86 10.09 17.38
C ASN A 9 8.00 10.58 16.22
N TRP A 10 6.79 11.07 16.50
CA TRP A 10 5.91 11.71 15.52
C TRP A 10 6.13 13.22 15.51
N SER A 11 6.83 13.71 14.51
CA SER A 11 7.14 15.12 14.33
C SER A 11 6.24 15.75 13.26
N ARG A 12 5.63 16.89 13.58
CA ARG A 12 4.85 17.70 12.64
C ARG A 12 5.72 18.86 12.13
N ASN A 13 5.91 18.93 10.82
CA ASN A 13 6.53 20.09 10.16
C ASN A 13 5.54 20.70 9.16
N GLY A 14 4.90 21.81 9.56
CA GLY A 14 3.80 22.41 8.81
C GLY A 14 2.61 21.46 8.70
N ASN A 15 2.28 21.02 7.48
CA ASN A 15 1.21 20.05 7.22
C ASN A 15 1.72 18.60 7.16
N ASN A 16 3.03 18.40 7.17
CA ASN A 16 3.61 17.07 7.11
C ASN A 16 3.70 16.48 8.52
N ILE A 17 3.34 15.21 8.65
CA ILE A 17 3.56 14.40 9.83
C ILE A 17 4.56 13.31 9.45
N THR A 18 5.64 13.19 10.20
CA THR A 18 6.73 12.25 9.93
C THR A 18 7.06 11.47 11.18
N ASN A 19 7.54 10.23 11.01
CA ASN A 19 8.04 9.42 12.10
C ASN A 19 9.54 9.18 11.91
N THR A 20 10.36 9.53 12.91
CA THR A 20 11.82 9.32 12.89
C THR A 20 12.26 8.06 13.66
N ASN A 21 11.33 7.27 14.18
CA ASN A 21 11.58 5.96 14.76
C ASN A 21 12.30 5.07 13.73
N THR A 22 13.44 4.49 14.13
CA THR A 22 14.19 3.53 13.31
C THR A 22 13.57 2.13 13.30
N GLY A 23 12.66 1.85 14.24
CA GLY A 23 11.89 0.62 14.35
C GLY A 23 10.76 0.50 13.31
N ASN A 24 9.67 -0.16 13.72
CA ASN A 24 8.49 -0.39 12.89
C ASN A 24 7.28 0.37 13.46
N VAL A 25 6.33 0.73 12.58
CA VAL A 25 5.04 1.33 12.95
C VAL A 25 3.94 0.28 12.82
N GLY A 26 3.30 -0.04 13.94
CA GLY A 26 2.11 -0.91 13.99
C GLY A 26 0.82 -0.11 14.13
N ILE A 27 -0.18 -0.43 13.31
CA ILE A 27 -1.55 0.08 13.45
C ILE A 27 -2.46 -1.11 13.75
N GLY A 28 -3.00 -1.17 14.98
CA GLY A 28 -3.79 -2.32 15.44
C GLY A 28 -2.97 -3.59 15.74
N THR A 29 -1.65 -3.54 15.64
CA THR A 29 -0.72 -4.63 16.00
C THR A 29 0.36 -4.11 16.94
N THR A 30 0.74 -4.90 17.94
CA THR A 30 1.83 -4.59 18.90
C THR A 30 3.15 -5.24 18.49
N SER A 31 3.15 -6.14 17.52
CA SER A 31 4.33 -6.85 17.02
C SER A 31 4.42 -6.73 15.50
N PRO A 32 4.81 -5.56 14.97
CA PRO A 32 4.87 -5.32 13.52
C PRO A 32 5.95 -6.20 12.85
N ALA A 33 5.57 -6.96 11.83
CA ALA A 33 6.48 -7.81 11.06
C ALA A 33 7.21 -7.06 9.93
N ALA A 34 6.78 -5.84 9.61
CA ALA A 34 7.35 -4.96 8.59
C ALA A 34 7.44 -3.51 9.08
N LYS A 35 8.12 -2.64 8.32
CA LYS A 35 8.30 -1.21 8.67
C LYS A 35 6.98 -0.47 8.91
N LEU A 36 5.95 -0.82 8.13
CA LEU A 36 4.57 -0.48 8.40
C LEU A 36 3.77 -1.78 8.38
N ASP A 37 3.05 -2.04 9.47
CA ASP A 37 2.18 -3.20 9.61
C ASP A 37 0.81 -2.76 10.14
N VAL A 38 -0.26 -3.16 9.45
CA VAL A 38 -1.63 -2.75 9.74
C VAL A 38 -2.47 -4.00 9.94
N ALA A 39 -2.93 -4.23 11.17
CA ALA A 39 -3.92 -5.26 11.46
C ALA A 39 -5.31 -4.72 11.07
N GLY A 40 -5.66 -4.86 9.80
CA GLY A 40 -6.95 -4.42 9.25
C GLY A 40 -6.85 -3.93 7.82
N ASN A 41 -7.88 -3.19 7.39
CA ASN A 41 -7.98 -2.68 6.03
C ASN A 41 -7.26 -1.33 5.88
N VAL A 42 -6.60 -1.12 4.74
CA VAL A 42 -5.99 0.17 4.37
C VAL A 42 -6.81 0.82 3.26
N LYS A 43 -7.26 2.07 3.46
CA LYS A 43 -7.90 2.88 2.43
C LYS A 43 -6.85 3.76 1.73
N ILE A 44 -6.64 3.56 0.43
CA ILE A 44 -5.72 4.36 -0.38
C ILE A 44 -6.52 5.15 -1.43
N ALA A 45 -6.50 6.48 -1.29
CA ALA A 45 -7.24 7.42 -2.13
C ALA A 45 -6.29 8.41 -2.84
N ASP A 46 -5.92 8.09 -4.08
CA ASP A 46 -5.11 8.87 -5.04
C ASP A 46 -5.94 9.52 -6.18
N GLY A 47 -7.28 9.40 -6.15
CA GLY A 47 -8.19 9.93 -7.17
C GLY A 47 -8.45 8.99 -8.35
N THR A 48 -7.77 7.85 -8.43
CA THR A 48 -7.91 6.86 -9.50
C THR A 48 -8.60 5.57 -9.06
N GLN A 49 -9.09 5.50 -7.82
CA GLN A 49 -9.89 4.38 -7.28
C GLN A 49 -11.10 4.10 -8.18
N GLY A 50 -11.61 2.88 -8.14
CA GLY A 50 -12.87 2.53 -8.79
C GLY A 50 -13.22 1.07 -8.61
N GLU A 51 -14.51 0.75 -8.78
CA GLU A 51 -15.00 -0.62 -8.73
C GLU A 51 -14.27 -1.49 -9.78
N GLY A 52 -13.85 -2.69 -9.36
CA GLY A 52 -13.13 -3.64 -10.22
C GLY A 52 -11.68 -3.23 -10.58
N LYS A 53 -11.13 -2.17 -9.98
CA LYS A 53 -9.71 -1.84 -10.11
C LYS A 53 -8.88 -2.57 -9.05
N VAL A 54 -7.62 -2.82 -9.38
CA VAL A 54 -6.63 -3.40 -8.46
C VAL A 54 -5.49 -2.40 -8.29
N LEU A 55 -4.93 -2.35 -7.08
CA LEU A 55 -3.76 -1.56 -6.78
C LEU A 55 -2.53 -2.26 -7.38
N THR A 56 -1.79 -1.56 -8.24
CA THR A 56 -0.59 -2.10 -8.90
C THR A 56 0.60 -1.20 -8.64
N SER A 57 1.80 -1.77 -8.48
CA SER A 57 3.05 -1.00 -8.38
C SER A 57 3.68 -0.74 -9.74
N ASP A 58 4.38 0.39 -9.86
CA ASP A 58 5.33 0.63 -10.95
C ASP A 58 6.75 0.11 -10.61
N ALA A 59 7.72 0.35 -11.49
CA ALA A 59 9.12 -0.06 -11.29
C ALA A 59 9.82 0.66 -10.13
N ASN A 60 9.27 1.79 -9.67
CA ASN A 60 9.77 2.56 -8.53
C ASN A 60 9.04 2.21 -7.22
N GLY A 61 8.09 1.28 -7.27
CA GLY A 61 7.28 0.88 -6.11
C GLY A 61 6.10 1.83 -5.81
N ASN A 62 5.80 2.81 -6.67
CA ASN A 62 4.63 3.65 -6.47
C ASN A 62 3.37 2.86 -6.82
N ALA A 63 2.41 2.85 -5.90
CA ALA A 63 1.15 2.16 -6.08
C ALA A 63 0.08 3.11 -6.69
N SER A 64 -0.68 2.61 -7.67
CA SER A 64 -1.84 3.32 -8.21
C SER A 64 -2.95 2.35 -8.63
N TRP A 65 -4.20 2.81 -8.67
CA TRP A 65 -5.33 1.96 -9.04
C TRP A 65 -5.45 1.81 -10.56
N LYS A 66 -5.36 0.58 -11.05
CA LYS A 66 -5.47 0.25 -12.48
C LYS A 66 -6.63 -0.70 -12.73
N LYS A 67 -7.29 -0.52 -13.88
CA LYS A 67 -8.24 -1.51 -14.39
C LYS A 67 -7.44 -2.68 -14.95
N ILE A 68 -7.69 -3.88 -14.45
CA ILE A 68 -7.11 -5.09 -15.03
C ILE A 68 -7.78 -5.31 -16.38
N LYS A 69 -6.96 -5.42 -17.43
CA LYS A 69 -7.40 -5.98 -18.71
C LYS A 69 -6.94 -7.42 -18.74
N LEU A 70 -7.89 -8.36 -18.72
CA LEU A 70 -7.59 -9.74 -19.05
C LEU A 70 -7.25 -9.79 -20.55
N GLN A 71 -5.97 -9.85 -20.88
CA GLN A 71 -5.55 -10.08 -22.25
C GLN A 71 -5.56 -11.58 -22.47
N VAL A 72 -6.71 -12.13 -22.88
CA VAL A 72 -6.72 -13.46 -23.48
C VAL A 72 -5.96 -13.34 -24.80
N PRO A 73 -4.82 -14.02 -24.99
CA PRO A 73 -4.13 -13.97 -26.26
C PRO A 73 -5.06 -14.55 -27.32
N LEU A 74 -5.38 -13.78 -28.36
CA LEU A 74 -6.27 -14.21 -29.45
C LEU A 74 -5.80 -15.53 -30.10
N GLN A 75 -4.51 -15.84 -29.97
CA GLN A 75 -3.87 -17.05 -30.48
C GLN A 75 -4.24 -18.33 -29.68
N ALA A 76 -4.74 -18.20 -28.44
CA ALA A 76 -5.14 -19.34 -27.61
C ALA A 76 -6.58 -19.82 -27.88
N MET A 77 -7.38 -19.04 -28.61
CA MET A 77 -8.78 -19.37 -28.92
C MET A 77 -8.95 -20.11 -30.26
N GLY A 78 -7.88 -20.26 -31.05
CA GLY A 78 -7.91 -20.88 -32.39
C GLY A 78 -7.62 -22.39 -32.44
N GLN A 79 -7.42 -23.07 -31.31
CA GLN A 79 -6.98 -24.48 -31.27
C GLN A 79 -8.06 -25.46 -30.77
N ARG A 80 -9.31 -25.02 -30.59
CA ARG A 80 -10.39 -25.88 -30.06
C ARG A 80 -11.40 -26.39 -31.08
N PHE A 81 -11.24 -26.08 -32.37
CA PHE A 81 -12.06 -26.66 -33.44
C PHE A 81 -11.22 -26.81 -34.72
N GLN A 82 -10.38 -27.84 -34.78
CA GLN A 82 -10.03 -28.49 -36.04
C GLN A 82 -10.74 -29.85 -36.08
N THR A 83 -11.22 -30.18 -37.28
CA THR A 83 -12.33 -31.05 -37.67
C THR A 83 -12.39 -32.43 -37.03
#